data_AF-A0A5N6E9T7-F1
#
_entry.id   AF-A0A5N6E9T7-F1
#
_cell.length_a   1.000
_cell.length_b   1.000
_cell.length_c   1.000
_cell.angle_alpha   90.00
_cell.angle_beta   90.00
_cell.angle_gamma   90.00
#
_symmetry.space_group_name_H-M   'P 1'
#
loop_
_entity.id
_entity.type
_entity.pdbx_description
1 polymer ?
#
loop_
_entity_poly.entity_id
_entity_poly.type
_entity_poly.pdbx_seq_one_letter_code
_entity_poly.pdbx_strand_id
1 'polypeptide(L)'
;MNLELWRNSLPAVMKWKDTDPPSEEINVARMRAKYYGARYIIHRPLLYHALHYYGQLDLRASSDGPSTEATAMTASKSQQISPSLNHSQGATNMARLSSDIGPASGLTGIAHRDLPTKLRRACKVCIDSAMLSTVAFDGIKGRPVVTNIFGTAHAQFGNMLVLSATYMSSLSELVDRNELERLLKRTINFLLQSRYISPSLRADARILTEIYEKIFGNPSEWRDTTD
;
A
#
# COMPACT_ATOMS: atom_id res chain seq x y z
N MET A 1 11.18 8.67 19.16
CA MET A 1 12.03 7.46 19.18
C MET A 1 12.43 7.12 17.76
N ASN A 2 13.72 7.06 17.43
CA ASN A 2 14.21 6.80 16.08
C ASN A 2 14.30 5.28 15.86
N LEU A 3 13.61 4.74 14.85
CA LEU A 3 13.61 3.30 14.55
C LEU A 3 15.02 2.76 14.28
N GLU A 4 15.90 3.59 13.71
CA GLU A 4 17.31 3.19 13.50
C GLU A 4 18.07 3.02 14.81
N LEU A 5 17.80 3.86 15.82
CA LEU A 5 18.41 3.68 17.14
C LEU A 5 17.94 2.37 17.78
N TRP A 6 16.66 2.04 17.66
CA TRP A 6 16.14 0.76 18.13
C TRP A 6 16.82 -0.42 17.42
N ARG A 7 16.96 -0.39 16.08
CA ARG A 7 17.68 -1.42 15.32
C ARG A 7 19.13 -1.55 15.77
N ASN A 8 19.81 -0.42 16.01
CA ASN A 8 21.22 -0.39 16.42
C ASN A 8 21.45 -0.90 17.84
N SER A 9 20.44 -0.79 18.72
CA SER A 9 20.48 -1.32 20.10
C SER A 9 20.31 -2.83 20.21
N LEU A 10 19.97 -3.53 19.13
CA LEU A 10 19.82 -4.98 19.15
C LEU A 10 21.16 -5.69 19.45
N PRO A 11 21.13 -6.88 20.10
CA PRO A 11 22.30 -7.73 20.25
C PRO A 11 22.95 -8.04 18.90
N ALA A 12 24.28 -8.23 18.87
CA ALA A 12 25.03 -8.45 17.63
C ALA A 12 24.45 -9.59 16.77
N VAL A 13 24.01 -10.68 17.40
CA VAL A 13 23.39 -11.85 16.75
C VAL A 13 22.04 -11.56 16.08
N MET A 14 21.39 -10.43 16.43
CA MET A 14 20.11 -10.00 15.86
C MET A 14 20.25 -8.80 14.91
N LYS A 15 21.46 -8.28 14.68
CA LYS A 15 21.67 -7.18 13.75
C LYS A 15 21.60 -7.67 12.30
N TRP A 16 21.14 -6.79 11.42
CA TRP A 16 21.12 -7.02 9.98
C TRP A 16 21.33 -5.72 9.21
N LYS A 17 21.69 -5.83 7.94
CA LYS A 17 21.68 -4.76 6.92
C LYS A 17 20.51 -4.95 5.97
N ASP A 18 20.03 -3.87 5.37
CA ASP A 18 18.88 -3.93 4.44
C ASP A 18 19.18 -4.74 3.17
N THR A 19 20.46 -4.93 2.86
CA THR A 19 20.96 -5.74 1.74
C THR A 19 21.12 -7.22 2.09
N ASP A 20 20.96 -7.61 3.35
CA ASP A 20 21.12 -9.00 3.76
C ASP A 20 19.94 -9.84 3.23
N PRO A 21 20.17 -11.07 2.77
CA PRO A 21 19.08 -11.95 2.38
C PRO A 21 18.16 -12.25 3.58
N PRO A 22 16.91 -12.71 3.34
CA PRO A 22 16.02 -13.18 4.41
C PRO A 22 16.72 -14.14 5.38
N SER A 23 16.53 -13.92 6.68
CA SER A 23 17.23 -14.67 7.72
C SER A 23 16.64 -16.07 7.89
N GLU A 24 17.49 -17.08 8.09
CA GLU A 24 17.06 -18.42 8.51
C GLU A 24 16.68 -18.47 10.00
N GLU A 25 17.15 -17.52 10.80
CA GLU A 25 16.83 -17.38 12.22
C GLU A 25 15.48 -16.69 12.46
N ILE A 26 14.54 -17.38 13.13
CA ILE A 26 13.16 -16.90 13.35
C ILE A 26 13.10 -15.59 14.13
N ASN A 27 13.96 -15.40 15.12
CA ASN A 27 13.96 -14.19 15.94
C ASN A 27 14.42 -12.97 15.13
N VAL A 28 15.44 -13.15 14.29
CA VAL A 28 15.94 -12.10 13.39
C VAL A 28 14.87 -11.78 12.33
N ALA A 29 14.24 -12.78 11.72
CA ALA A 29 13.15 -12.60 10.77
C ALA A 29 11.98 -11.81 11.39
N ARG A 30 11.59 -12.12 12.64
CA ARG A 30 10.56 -11.36 13.37
C ARG A 30 10.97 -9.91 13.61
N MET A 31 12.20 -9.65 14.02
CA MET A 31 12.69 -8.29 14.23
C MET A 31 12.69 -7.48 12.92
N ARG A 32 13.14 -8.09 11.81
CA ARG A 32 13.06 -7.49 10.47
C ARG A 32 11.63 -7.16 10.08
N ALA A 33 10.71 -8.12 10.21
CA ALA A 33 9.30 -7.93 9.89
C ALA A 33 8.66 -6.78 10.71
N LYS A 34 8.93 -6.72 12.02
CA LYS A 34 8.43 -5.63 12.88
C LYS A 34 9.00 -4.27 12.49
N TYR A 35 10.30 -4.20 12.22
CA TYR A 35 10.97 -2.98 11.84
C TYR A 35 10.47 -2.42 10.49
N TYR A 36 10.46 -3.26 9.45
CA TYR A 36 10.00 -2.83 8.13
C TYR A 36 8.49 -2.55 8.12
N GLY A 37 7.69 -3.34 8.85
CA GLY A 37 6.28 -3.05 9.06
C GLY A 37 6.03 -1.68 9.69
N ALA A 38 6.81 -1.32 10.72
CA ALA A 38 6.72 -0.01 11.37
C ALA A 38 7.15 1.13 10.42
N ARG A 39 8.29 0.99 9.72
CA ARG A 39 8.74 1.98 8.72
C ARG A 39 7.69 2.19 7.63
N TYR A 40 7.09 1.10 7.16
CA TYR A 40 6.03 1.15 6.16
C TYR A 40 4.79 1.90 6.68
N ILE A 41 4.32 1.62 7.89
CA ILE A 41 3.19 2.36 8.51
C ILE A 41 3.47 3.87 8.57
N ILE A 42 4.66 4.26 9.04
CA ILE A 42 5.01 5.67 9.22
C ILE A 42 5.02 6.44 7.89
N HIS A 43 5.47 5.82 6.81
CA HIS A 43 5.63 6.50 5.52
C HIS A 43 4.40 6.38 4.61
N ARG A 44 3.43 5.51 4.91
CA ARG A 44 2.21 5.31 4.12
C ARG A 44 1.43 6.60 3.82
N PRO A 45 1.20 7.52 4.78
CA PRO A 45 0.49 8.77 4.50
C PRO A 45 1.18 9.64 3.45
N LEU A 46 2.52 9.63 3.41
CA LEU A 46 3.31 10.39 2.45
C LEU A 46 3.23 9.78 1.05
N LEU A 47 3.28 8.45 0.95
CA LEU A 47 3.03 7.76 -0.32
C LEU A 47 1.62 8.05 -0.83
N TYR A 48 0.60 7.98 0.04
CA TYR A 48 -0.78 8.33 -0.31
C TYR A 48 -0.91 9.77 -0.81
N HIS A 49 -0.29 10.73 -0.12
CA HIS A 49 -0.27 12.13 -0.57
C HIS A 49 0.37 12.28 -1.96
N ALA A 50 1.49 11.60 -2.20
CA ALA A 50 2.19 11.64 -3.49
C ALA A 50 1.34 11.03 -4.62
N LEU A 51 0.61 9.93 -4.35
CA LEU A 51 -0.23 9.24 -5.34
C LEU A 51 -1.50 10.02 -5.71
N HIS A 52 -2.09 10.78 -4.79
CA HIS A 52 -3.43 11.34 -4.97
C HIS A 52 -3.51 12.87 -5.00
N TYR A 53 -2.66 13.58 -4.26
CA TYR A 53 -2.86 15.02 -4.02
C TYR A 53 -1.75 15.89 -4.60
N TYR A 54 -0.57 15.33 -4.85
CA TYR A 54 0.59 16.13 -5.24
C TYR A 54 0.40 16.84 -6.60
N GLY A 55 -0.20 16.15 -7.58
CA GLY A 55 -0.55 16.75 -8.89
C GLY A 55 -1.66 17.81 -8.85
N GLN A 56 -2.46 17.84 -7.78
CA GLN A 56 -3.62 18.72 -7.68
C GLN A 56 -3.30 20.05 -6.97
N LEU A 57 -2.19 20.09 -6.22
CA LEU A 57 -1.72 21.30 -5.52
C LEU A 57 -1.11 22.33 -6.48
N ASP A 58 -0.30 21.89 -7.46
CA ASP A 58 0.35 22.78 -8.42
C ASP A 58 -0.62 23.38 -9.44
N LEU A 59 -1.70 22.68 -9.79
CA LEU A 59 -2.78 23.22 -10.64
C LEU A 59 -3.62 24.28 -9.93
N ARG A 60 -3.79 24.19 -8.59
CA ARG A 60 -4.47 25.21 -7.78
C ARG A 60 -3.57 26.39 -7.45
N ALA A 61 -2.27 26.16 -7.24
CA ALA A 61 -1.31 27.25 -7.03
C ALA A 61 -1.06 28.06 -8.32
N SER A 62 -1.26 27.46 -9.50
CA SER A 62 -1.16 28.14 -10.80
C SER A 62 -2.43 28.90 -11.21
N SER A 63 -3.55 28.73 -10.50
CA SER A 63 -4.81 29.43 -10.81
C SER A 63 -5.05 30.72 -10.01
N ASP A 64 -4.27 30.99 -8.96
CA ASP A 64 -4.41 32.20 -8.14
C ASP A 64 -3.35 33.25 -8.52
N GLY A 65 -3.55 33.90 -9.67
CA GLY A 65 -2.95 35.20 -9.96
C GLY A 65 -3.68 36.32 -9.22
N PRO A 66 -3.02 37.44 -8.82
CA PRO A 66 -3.68 38.50 -8.08
C PRO A 66 -4.62 39.29 -8.99
N SER A 67 -5.93 39.20 -8.74
CA SER A 67 -6.92 40.10 -9.32
C SER A 67 -6.90 41.43 -8.59
N THR A 68 -6.44 42.47 -9.29
CA THR A 68 -6.49 43.86 -8.86
C THR A 68 -7.94 44.35 -8.82
N GLU A 69 -8.39 44.68 -7.61
CA GLU A 69 -9.40 45.67 -7.21
C GLU A 69 -10.81 45.67 -7.83
N ALA A 70 -11.83 45.47 -6.98
CA ALA A 70 -12.81 46.53 -6.68
C ALA A 70 -13.64 46.20 -5.41
N THR A 71 -13.58 47.15 -4.47
CA THR A 71 -14.35 47.30 -3.23
C THR A 71 -15.87 47.35 -3.46
N ALA A 72 -16.65 46.64 -2.65
CA ALA A 72 -17.90 47.15 -2.06
C ALA A 72 -18.35 46.31 -0.85
N MET A 73 -18.52 46.99 0.28
CA MET A 73 -19.01 46.45 1.54
C MET A 73 -20.52 46.18 1.49
N THR A 74 -20.99 45.16 2.23
CA THR A 74 -22.23 45.29 3.03
C THR A 74 -22.31 44.20 4.10
N ALA A 75 -22.52 44.64 5.34
CA ALA A 75 -22.72 43.82 6.51
C ALA A 75 -24.20 43.41 6.66
N SER A 76 -24.47 42.20 7.18
CA SER A 76 -25.24 41.98 8.43
C SER A 76 -25.86 40.58 8.59
N LYS A 77 -25.67 40.04 9.80
CA LYS A 77 -26.59 39.26 10.65
C LYS A 77 -26.89 37.77 10.35
N SER A 78 -26.25 36.92 11.18
CA SER A 78 -26.87 36.00 12.15
C SER A 78 -28.28 35.46 11.85
N GLN A 79 -28.41 34.13 11.80
CA GLN A 79 -29.37 33.41 12.65
C GLN A 79 -29.06 31.90 12.73
N GLN A 80 -29.12 31.41 13.96
CA GLN A 80 -29.03 30.00 14.38
C GLN A 80 -30.22 29.18 13.87
N ILE A 81 -30.08 27.84 13.91
CA ILE A 81 -30.93 26.87 14.66
C ILE A 81 -30.90 25.52 13.92
N SER A 82 -30.34 24.49 14.57
CA SER A 82 -30.69 23.08 14.33
C SER A 82 -32.02 22.77 15.02
N PRO A 83 -32.80 21.79 14.52
CA PRO A 83 -32.95 20.61 15.38
C PRO A 83 -32.98 19.27 14.64
N SER A 84 -32.87 18.28 15.51
CA SER A 84 -32.59 16.87 15.44
C SER A 84 -33.81 15.96 15.13
N LEU A 85 -33.49 14.71 14.74
CA LEU A 85 -34.07 13.40 15.13
C LEU A 85 -34.93 12.59 14.13
N ASN A 86 -34.40 11.37 13.90
CA ASN A 86 -35.03 10.05 13.81
C ASN A 86 -35.86 9.66 12.57
N HIS A 87 -35.42 8.61 11.85
CA HIS A 87 -35.99 7.26 12.02
C HIS A 87 -35.18 6.21 11.22
N SER A 88 -35.03 5.05 11.85
CA SER A 88 -34.42 3.80 11.40
C SER A 88 -35.17 3.14 10.24
N GLN A 89 -34.51 2.81 9.12
CA GLN A 89 -34.88 1.67 8.27
C GLN A 89 -33.67 1.11 7.50
N GLY A 90 -33.46 -0.21 7.65
CA GLY A 90 -33.36 -1.16 6.53
C GLY A 90 -32.23 -1.00 5.52
N ALA A 91 -31.32 -1.98 5.53
CA ALA A 91 -30.39 -2.27 4.46
C ALA A 91 -31.07 -2.38 3.09
N THR A 92 -30.49 -1.75 2.07
CA THR A 92 -30.32 -2.26 0.69
C THR A 92 -29.90 -1.08 -0.19
N ASN A 93 -28.61 -0.95 -0.48
CA ASN A 93 -28.07 -0.27 -1.66
C ASN A 93 -26.55 -0.46 -1.68
N MET A 94 -26.12 -1.68 -1.99
CA MET A 94 -24.76 -1.90 -2.50
C MET A 94 -24.76 -1.29 -3.90
N ALA A 95 -24.32 -0.04 -4.00
CA ALA A 95 -23.99 0.57 -5.28
C ALA A 95 -22.99 -0.36 -5.98
N ARG A 96 -23.41 -0.96 -7.09
CA ARG A 96 -22.55 -1.67 -8.03
C ARG A 96 -21.46 -0.69 -8.44
N LEU A 97 -20.26 -0.89 -7.90
CA LEU A 97 -19.09 -0.14 -8.33
C LEU A 97 -18.77 -0.61 -9.76
N SER A 98 -19.14 0.22 -10.73
CA SER A 98 -18.93 -0.04 -12.14
C SER A 98 -17.45 -0.34 -12.38
N SER A 99 -17.20 -1.54 -12.87
CA SER A 99 -15.91 -2.01 -13.34
C SER A 99 -15.58 -1.33 -14.66
N ASP A 100 -14.84 -0.23 -14.58
CA ASP A 100 -14.02 0.29 -15.67
C ASP A 100 -12.90 1.17 -15.09
N ILE A 101 -11.88 0.50 -14.55
CA ILE A 101 -10.59 1.13 -14.28
C ILE A 101 -9.62 0.54 -15.31
N GLY A 102 -9.80 0.95 -16.57
CA GLY A 102 -8.72 0.93 -17.54
C GLY A 102 -7.59 1.89 -17.11
N PRO A 103 -6.47 1.97 -17.85
CA PRO A 103 -5.46 2.96 -17.54
C PRO A 103 -6.11 4.33 -17.70
N ALA A 104 -6.28 5.04 -16.58
CA ALA A 104 -6.75 6.42 -16.59
C ALA A 104 -5.66 7.27 -17.25
N SER A 105 -5.69 7.32 -18.58
CA SER A 105 -4.82 8.14 -19.42
C SER A 105 -5.16 9.64 -19.33
N GLY A 106 -5.63 10.09 -18.16
CA GLY A 106 -6.18 11.43 -17.93
C GLY A 106 -5.81 12.09 -16.60
N LEU A 107 -5.06 11.43 -15.70
CA LEU A 107 -4.31 12.17 -14.69
C LEU A 107 -2.92 12.46 -15.26
N THR A 108 -2.61 13.73 -15.46
CA THR A 108 -1.25 14.24 -15.60
C THR A 108 -0.49 13.94 -14.30
N GLY A 109 -0.12 12.67 -14.11
CA GLY A 109 0.58 12.22 -12.93
C GLY A 109 1.98 12.81 -12.97
N ILE A 110 2.29 13.64 -11.98
CA ILE A 110 3.63 14.20 -11.80
C ILE A 110 4.63 13.03 -11.75
N ALA A 111 5.70 13.13 -12.53
CA ALA A 111 6.72 12.10 -12.57
C ALA A 111 7.41 12.05 -11.20
N HIS A 112 7.82 10.86 -10.76
CA HIS A 112 8.51 10.70 -9.47
C HIS A 112 9.72 11.65 -9.29
N ARG A 113 10.39 12.04 -10.38
CA ARG A 113 11.52 12.99 -10.38
C ARG A 113 11.14 14.40 -9.91
N ASP A 114 9.91 14.81 -10.17
CA ASP A 114 9.40 16.16 -9.89
C ASP A 114 8.89 16.29 -8.44
N LEU A 115 8.80 15.17 -7.71
CA LEU A 115 8.49 15.19 -6.29
C LEU A 115 9.61 15.89 -5.48
N PRO A 116 9.27 16.68 -4.44
CA PRO A 116 10.23 17.26 -3.52
C PRO A 116 11.11 16.17 -2.93
N THR A 117 12.41 16.42 -2.85
CA THR A 117 13.42 15.43 -2.45
C THR A 117 13.06 14.67 -1.16
N LYS A 118 12.48 15.35 -0.17
CA LYS A 118 12.04 14.74 1.08
C LYS A 118 10.85 13.78 0.88
N LEU A 119 9.85 14.19 0.12
CA LEU A 119 8.67 13.37 -0.19
C LEU A 119 9.05 12.18 -1.04
N ARG A 120 9.90 12.38 -2.06
CA ARG A 120 10.45 11.33 -2.91
C ARG A 120 11.18 10.26 -2.10
N ARG A 121 12.08 10.69 -1.20
CA ARG A 121 12.80 9.79 -0.28
C ARG A 121 11.84 9.03 0.62
N ALA A 122 10.82 9.70 1.16
CA ALA A 122 9.81 9.06 2.01
C ALA A 122 9.01 7.99 1.26
N CYS A 123 8.61 8.27 0.02
CA CYS A 123 7.93 7.29 -0.84
C CYS A 123 8.83 6.08 -1.10
N LYS A 124 10.11 6.30 -1.44
CA LYS A 124 11.07 5.22 -1.62
C LYS A 124 11.20 4.36 -0.35
N VAL A 125 11.34 4.99 0.81
CA VAL A 125 11.40 4.27 2.09
C VAL A 125 10.13 3.45 2.34
N CYS A 126 8.95 4.00 1.99
CA CYS A 126 7.67 3.29 2.11
C CYS A 126 7.68 2.00 1.28
N ILE A 127 8.05 2.10 0.00
CA ILE A 127 8.06 0.99 -0.96
C ILE A 127 9.12 -0.06 -0.60
N ASP A 128 10.36 0.37 -0.32
CA ASP A 128 11.44 -0.53 0.12
C ASP A 128 11.01 -1.30 1.39
N SER A 129 10.37 -0.61 2.35
CA SER A 129 9.90 -1.24 3.59
C SER A 129 8.76 -2.23 3.35
N ALA A 130 7.85 -1.96 2.40
CA ALA A 130 6.79 -2.89 2.04
C ALA A 130 7.36 -4.17 1.39
N MET A 131 8.35 -4.04 0.50
CA MET A 131 9.05 -5.18 -0.11
C MET A 131 9.78 -6.02 0.94
N LEU A 132 10.62 -5.38 1.77
CA LEU A 132 11.40 -6.05 2.81
C LEU A 132 10.54 -6.68 3.90
N SER A 133 9.41 -6.06 4.25
CA SER A 133 8.41 -6.63 5.18
C SER A 133 7.77 -7.90 4.62
N THR A 134 7.55 -7.95 3.30
CA THR A 134 6.93 -9.09 2.62
C THR A 134 7.81 -10.33 2.66
N VAL A 135 9.12 -10.18 2.43
CA VAL A 135 10.08 -11.29 2.33
C VAL A 135 10.78 -11.63 3.66
N ALA A 136 10.45 -10.94 4.75
CA ALA A 136 11.19 -11.05 6.01
C ALA A 136 11.27 -12.49 6.57
N PHE A 137 10.31 -13.35 6.23
CA PHE A 137 10.22 -14.74 6.66
C PHE A 137 10.65 -15.77 5.61
N ASP A 138 11.11 -15.36 4.43
CA ASP A 138 11.42 -16.28 3.32
C ASP A 138 12.61 -17.20 3.59
N GLY A 139 13.49 -16.82 4.52
CA GLY A 139 14.62 -17.67 4.94
C GLY A 139 14.22 -18.80 5.90
N ILE A 140 13.01 -18.78 6.46
CA ILE A 140 12.58 -19.77 7.46
C ILE A 140 12.23 -21.08 6.78
N LYS A 141 13.01 -22.12 7.05
CA LYS A 141 12.78 -23.49 6.57
C LYS A 141 11.65 -24.15 7.37
N GLY A 142 10.81 -24.93 6.68
CA GLY A 142 9.68 -25.63 7.28
C GLY A 142 8.43 -24.75 7.48
N ARG A 143 7.42 -25.25 8.18
CA ARG A 143 6.20 -24.48 8.47
C ARG A 143 6.61 -23.29 9.35
N PRO A 144 6.47 -22.03 8.89
CA PRO A 144 6.85 -20.89 9.69
C PRO A 144 6.10 -20.93 11.02
N VAL A 145 6.82 -21.03 12.14
CA VAL A 145 6.25 -20.94 13.49
C VAL A 145 5.94 -19.46 13.75
N VAL A 146 4.95 -18.96 13.02
CA VAL A 146 4.40 -17.63 13.19
C VAL A 146 3.24 -17.77 14.14
N THR A 147 3.26 -16.98 15.21
CA THR A 147 2.22 -17.00 16.25
C THR A 147 0.82 -16.66 15.69
N ASN A 148 0.76 -15.96 14.55
CA ASN A 148 -0.46 -15.66 13.82
C ASN A 148 -0.21 -15.70 12.30
N ILE A 149 -0.35 -16.89 11.70
CA ILE A 149 -0.15 -17.10 10.26
C ILE A 149 -1.14 -16.27 9.43
N PHE A 150 -2.39 -16.13 9.88
CA PHE A 150 -3.43 -15.36 9.18
C PHE A 150 -3.14 -13.85 9.19
N GLY A 151 -2.74 -13.30 10.34
CA GLY A 151 -2.37 -11.88 10.43
C GLY A 151 -1.15 -11.55 9.55
N THR A 152 -0.21 -12.48 9.43
CA THR A 152 0.95 -12.33 8.56
C THR A 152 0.56 -12.40 7.09
N ALA A 153 -0.33 -13.33 6.73
CA ALA A 153 -0.89 -13.45 5.39
C ALA A 153 -1.61 -12.17 4.95
N HIS A 154 -2.50 -11.63 5.77
CA HIS A 154 -3.19 -10.37 5.44
C HIS A 154 -2.24 -9.17 5.36
N ALA A 155 -1.19 -9.13 6.18
CA ALA A 155 -0.17 -8.07 6.07
C ALA A 155 0.57 -8.14 4.72
N GLN A 156 0.94 -9.34 4.26
CA GLN A 156 1.58 -9.51 2.95
C GLN A 156 0.63 -9.20 1.79
N PHE A 157 -0.64 -9.63 1.89
CA PHE A 157 -1.69 -9.24 0.95
C PHE A 157 -1.81 -7.72 0.82
N GLY A 158 -1.93 -7.01 1.95
CA GLY A 158 -2.04 -5.55 1.95
C GLY A 158 -0.80 -4.84 1.39
N ASN A 159 0.40 -5.41 1.57
CA ASN A 159 1.61 -4.89 0.92
C ASN A 159 1.52 -5.02 -0.60
N MET A 160 1.03 -6.15 -1.12
CA MET A 160 0.88 -6.35 -2.57
C MET A 160 -0.10 -5.37 -3.18
N LEU A 161 -1.20 -5.03 -2.51
CA LEU A 161 -2.13 -4.01 -3.00
C LEU A 161 -1.45 -2.65 -3.18
N VAL A 162 -0.63 -2.23 -2.22
CA VAL A 162 0.06 -0.94 -2.28
C VAL A 162 1.20 -0.93 -3.30
N LEU A 163 1.97 -2.01 -3.39
CA LEU A 163 3.00 -2.14 -4.41
C LEU A 163 2.40 -2.12 -5.82
N SER A 164 1.32 -2.87 -6.05
CA SER A 164 0.60 -2.90 -7.33
C SER A 164 -0.01 -1.53 -7.66
N ALA A 165 -0.67 -0.87 -6.71
CA ALA A 165 -1.22 0.47 -6.92
C ALA A 165 -0.13 1.50 -7.27
N THR A 166 1.03 1.42 -6.61
CA THR A 166 2.17 2.29 -6.90
C THR A 166 2.73 2.01 -8.30
N TYR A 167 2.89 0.73 -8.67
CA TYR A 167 3.35 0.32 -9.99
C TYR A 167 2.41 0.77 -11.12
N MET A 168 1.10 0.80 -10.86
CA MET A 168 0.10 1.25 -11.82
C MET A 168 -0.10 2.78 -11.85
N SER A 169 0.73 3.55 -11.16
CA SER A 169 0.64 5.02 -11.05
C SER A 169 1.83 5.72 -11.74
N SER A 170 1.88 7.05 -11.65
CA SER A 170 3.05 7.84 -12.10
C SER A 170 4.31 7.61 -11.26
N LEU A 171 4.21 6.88 -10.15
CA LEU A 171 5.34 6.48 -9.30
C LEU A 171 5.82 5.05 -9.58
N SER A 172 5.49 4.51 -10.75
CA SER A 172 5.83 3.14 -11.14
C SER A 172 7.33 2.82 -11.03
N GLU A 173 8.20 3.80 -11.28
CA GLU A 173 9.66 3.65 -11.17
C GLU A 173 10.17 3.32 -9.76
N LEU A 174 9.34 3.48 -8.72
CA LEU A 174 9.68 3.03 -7.37
C LEU A 174 9.60 1.51 -7.19
N VAL A 175 8.88 0.82 -8.06
CA VAL A 175 8.59 -0.61 -7.95
C VAL A 175 9.19 -1.32 -9.14
N ASP A 176 10.25 -2.09 -8.92
CA ASP A 176 10.83 -2.92 -9.97
C ASP A 176 9.80 -3.96 -10.47
N ARG A 177 9.65 -4.06 -11.79
CA ARG A 177 8.66 -4.92 -12.43
C ARG A 177 8.88 -6.40 -12.09
N ASN A 178 10.12 -6.87 -12.18
CA ASN A 178 10.44 -8.29 -11.99
C ASN A 178 10.28 -8.68 -10.53
N GLU A 179 10.68 -7.79 -9.63
CA GLU A 179 10.51 -7.97 -8.20
C GLU A 179 9.03 -7.98 -7.81
N LEU A 180 8.21 -7.08 -8.37
CA LEU A 180 6.76 -7.11 -8.17
C LEU A 180 6.13 -8.42 -8.64
N GLU A 181 6.50 -8.88 -9.84
CA GLU A 181 6.00 -10.14 -10.41
C GLU A 181 6.34 -11.32 -9.50
N ARG A 182 7.59 -11.38 -9.03
CA ARG A 182 8.08 -12.42 -8.11
C ARG A 182 7.34 -12.37 -6.77
N LEU A 183 7.16 -11.19 -6.19
CA LEU A 183 6.50 -10.99 -4.90
C LEU A 183 5.00 -11.34 -4.96
N LEU A 184 4.31 -10.97 -6.04
CA LEU A 184 2.91 -11.35 -6.26
C LEU A 184 2.76 -12.86 -6.37
N LYS A 185 3.54 -13.51 -7.24
CA LYS A 185 3.56 -14.99 -7.39
C LYS A 185 3.76 -15.69 -6.05
N ARG A 186 4.79 -15.28 -5.31
CA ARG A 186 5.13 -15.83 -4.00
C ARG A 186 4.01 -15.62 -2.98
N THR A 187 3.42 -14.43 -2.92
CA THR A 187 2.36 -14.12 -1.96
C THR A 187 1.05 -14.85 -2.28
N ILE A 188 0.67 -14.97 -3.55
CA ILE A 188 -0.49 -15.77 -3.99
C ILE A 188 -0.31 -17.23 -3.57
N ASN A 189 0.85 -17.83 -3.86
CA ASN A 189 1.17 -19.20 -3.44
C ASN A 189 1.07 -19.37 -1.93
N PHE A 190 1.60 -18.41 -1.15
CA PHE A 190 1.51 -18.43 0.31
C PHE A 190 0.06 -18.39 0.82
N LEU A 191 -0.78 -17.53 0.25
CA LEU A 191 -2.21 -17.45 0.60
C LEU A 191 -2.95 -18.75 0.26
N LEU A 192 -2.65 -19.35 -0.89
CA LEU A 192 -3.29 -20.57 -1.37
C LEU A 192 -2.96 -21.81 -0.51
N GLN A 193 -1.84 -21.82 0.22
CA GLN A 193 -1.52 -22.89 1.18
C GLN A 193 -2.55 -23.02 2.30
N SER A 194 -3.24 -21.93 2.64
CA SER A 194 -4.25 -21.89 3.72
C SER A 194 -5.68 -21.74 3.19
N ARG A 195 -5.92 -21.92 1.88
CA ARG A 195 -7.23 -21.67 1.23
C ARG A 195 -8.38 -22.54 1.75
N TYR A 196 -8.09 -23.72 2.27
CA TYR A 196 -9.09 -24.67 2.78
C TYR A 196 -9.49 -24.40 4.23
N ILE A 197 -8.68 -23.64 4.96
CA ILE A 197 -8.91 -23.33 6.38
C ILE A 197 -9.35 -21.87 6.60
N SER A 198 -9.22 -20.99 5.60
CA SER A 198 -9.71 -19.61 5.67
C SER A 198 -10.30 -19.16 4.33
N PRO A 199 -11.62 -18.98 4.26
CA PRO A 199 -12.29 -18.38 3.10
C PRO A 199 -11.75 -16.98 2.76
N SER A 200 -11.36 -16.19 3.78
CA SER A 200 -10.79 -14.86 3.57
C SER A 200 -9.43 -14.92 2.86
N LEU A 201 -8.54 -15.84 3.24
CA LEU A 201 -7.26 -15.98 2.51
C LEU A 201 -7.44 -16.50 1.09
N ARG A 202 -8.48 -17.30 0.84
CA ARG A 202 -8.85 -17.70 -0.52
C ARG A 202 -9.32 -16.51 -1.35
N ALA A 203 -10.14 -15.63 -0.79
CA ALA A 203 -10.58 -14.41 -1.45
C ALA A 203 -9.39 -13.47 -1.73
N ASP A 204 -8.50 -13.27 -0.76
CA ASP A 204 -7.27 -12.49 -0.93
C ASP A 204 -6.41 -13.02 -2.07
N ALA A 205 -6.23 -14.35 -2.15
CA ALA A 205 -5.48 -14.98 -3.25
C ALA A 205 -6.12 -14.71 -4.61
N ARG A 206 -7.46 -14.82 -4.71
CA ARG A 206 -8.21 -14.52 -5.95
C ARG A 206 -8.00 -13.07 -6.39
N ILE A 207 -8.14 -12.12 -5.47
CA ILE A 207 -7.92 -10.69 -5.73
C ILE A 207 -6.50 -10.44 -6.26
N LEU A 208 -5.47 -11.01 -5.63
CA LEU A 208 -4.09 -10.83 -6.09
C LEU A 208 -3.83 -11.49 -7.45
N THR A 209 -4.48 -12.63 -7.74
CA THR A 209 -4.42 -13.27 -9.06
C THR A 209 -4.99 -12.35 -10.14
N GLU A 210 -6.15 -11.75 -9.92
CA GLU A 210 -6.76 -10.79 -10.87
C GLU A 210 -5.85 -9.58 -11.10
N ILE A 211 -5.27 -9.03 -10.03
CA ILE A 211 -4.31 -7.92 -10.13
C ILE A 211 -3.07 -8.34 -10.93
N TYR A 212 -2.54 -9.54 -10.69
CA TYR A 212 -1.40 -10.07 -11.43
C TYR A 212 -1.72 -10.18 -12.93
N GLU A 213 -2.85 -10.78 -13.30
CA GLU A 213 -3.25 -10.92 -14.71
C GLU A 213 -3.41 -9.54 -15.37
N LYS A 214 -4.00 -8.57 -14.65
CA LYS A 214 -4.16 -7.21 -15.15
C LYS A 214 -2.83 -6.49 -15.39
N ILE A 215 -1.84 -6.67 -14.51
CA ILE A 215 -0.55 -5.99 -14.61
C ILE A 215 0.35 -6.63 -15.68
N PHE A 216 0.37 -7.97 -15.76
CA PHE A 216 1.36 -8.70 -16.56
C PHE A 216 0.80 -9.32 -17.84
N GLY A 217 -0.52 -9.36 -18.03
CA GLY A 217 -1.16 -9.89 -19.24
C GLY A 217 -1.01 -11.39 -19.46
N ASN A 218 -0.38 -12.11 -18.52
CA ASN A 218 -0.14 -13.54 -18.60
C ASN A 218 -1.30 -14.31 -17.95
N PRO A 219 -1.79 -15.41 -18.57
CA PRO A 219 -2.70 -16.33 -17.93
C PRO A 219 -2.13 -16.78 -16.58
N SER A 220 -2.88 -16.62 -15.49
CA SER A 220 -2.42 -17.10 -14.20
C SER A 220 -2.36 -18.62 -14.17
N GLU A 221 -1.29 -19.15 -13.57
CA GLU A 221 -1.13 -20.58 -13.29
C GLU A 221 -2.08 -21.06 -12.18
N TRP A 222 -2.81 -20.13 -11.52
CA TRP A 222 -3.71 -20.39 -10.39
C TRP A 222 -5.18 -20.52 -10.78
N ARG A 223 -5.52 -20.54 -12.07
CA ARG A 223 -6.88 -20.91 -12.52
C ARG A 223 -7.13 -22.38 -12.19
N ASP A 224 -7.81 -22.65 -11.07
CA ASP A 224 -8.34 -23.97 -10.77
C ASP A 224 -9.37 -24.35 -11.86
N THR A 225 -9.23 -25.55 -12.44
CA THR A 225 -10.14 -26.18 -13.43
C THR A 225 -11.44 -26.71 -12.84
N THR A 226 -11.81 -26.26 -11.63
CA THR A 226 -12.98 -26.76 -10.90
C THR A 226 -13.51 -25.65 -9.99
N ASP A 227 -14.38 -24.80 -10.56
CA ASP A 227 -15.52 -24.28 -9.82
C ASP A 227 -16.71 -25.24 -10.01
#